data_AF-A0A3R9UCD0-F1
#
_entry.id   AF-A0A3R9UCD0-F1
#
_cell.length_a   1.000
_cell.length_b   1.000
_cell.length_c   1.000
_cell.angle_alpha   90.00
_cell.angle_beta   90.00
_cell.angle_gamma   90.00
#
_symmetry.space_group_name_H-M   'P 1'
#
loop_
_entity.id
_entity.type
_entity.pdbx_description
1 polymer ?
#
loop_
_entity_poly.entity_id
_entity_poly.type
_entity_poly.pdbx_seq_one_letter_code
_entity_poly.pdbx_strand_id
1 'polypeptide(L)'
;MLTTLLIATASLSVLHWTMQKNFAKYVADVEMQKLDRLITNLGNVYTVYHDWGNAIQAQILQIEGTAAPDDYDRLSQWWLRRQYDIAIQQHSFDEHTLINISPDAGTVNKNSIFSDEELRTLEQNLPSEYQPFEGL
;
A
#
# COMPACT_ATOMS: atom_id res chain seq x y z
N MET A 1 -41.81 -16.20 24.81
CA MET A 1 -41.68 -16.07 23.34
C MET A 1 -41.33 -14.64 22.93
N LEU A 2 -42.15 -13.62 23.26
CA LEU A 2 -41.86 -12.21 22.93
C LEU A 2 -40.53 -11.68 23.52
N THR A 3 -40.26 -12.01 24.79
CA THR A 3 -39.02 -11.60 25.48
C THR A 3 -37.76 -12.19 24.85
N THR A 4 -37.82 -13.46 24.44
CA THR A 4 -36.72 -14.15 23.76
C THR A 4 -36.40 -13.51 22.40
N LEU A 5 -37.45 -13.12 21.65
CA LEU A 5 -37.30 -12.41 20.37
C LEU A 5 -36.62 -11.05 20.56
N LEU A 6 -37.06 -10.28 21.56
CA LEU A 6 -36.48 -8.96 21.86
C LEU A 6 -34.99 -9.05 22.24
N ILE A 7 -34.62 -10.04 23.05
CA ILE A 7 -33.23 -10.27 23.44
C ILE A 7 -32.38 -10.67 22.23
N ALA A 8 -32.89 -11.56 21.37
CA ALA A 8 -32.18 -11.96 20.16
C ALA A 8 -31.95 -10.79 19.20
N THR A 9 -32.98 -9.96 18.96
CA THR A 9 -32.88 -8.78 18.09
C THR A 9 -31.93 -7.74 18.66
N ALA A 10 -32.00 -7.45 19.96
CA ALA A 10 -31.08 -6.52 20.61
C ALA A 10 -29.63 -7.00 20.55
N SER A 11 -29.39 -8.30 20.76
CA SER A 11 -28.06 -8.90 20.70
C SER A 11 -27.48 -8.85 19.29
N LEU A 12 -28.30 -9.09 18.26
CA LEU A 12 -27.87 -9.01 16.85
C LEU A 12 -27.52 -7.58 16.45
N SER A 13 -28.30 -6.59 16.90
CA SER A 13 -28.02 -5.17 16.65
C SER A 13 -26.71 -4.72 17.30
N VAL A 14 -26.45 -5.13 18.55
CA VAL A 14 -25.18 -4.85 19.23
C VAL A 14 -24.01 -5.52 18.51
N LEU A 15 -24.15 -6.78 18.09
CA LEU A 15 -23.12 -7.49 17.32
C LEU A 15 -22.81 -6.76 15.99
N HIS A 16 -23.85 -6.33 15.28
CA HIS A 16 -23.70 -5.61 14.01
C HIS A 16 -23.02 -4.25 14.18
N TRP A 17 -23.40 -3.49 15.22
CA TRP A 17 -22.73 -2.24 15.58
C TRP A 17 -21.26 -2.48 15.90
N THR A 18 -20.98 -3.49 16.73
CA THR A 18 -19.61 -3.81 17.18
C THR A 18 -18.73 -4.20 15.99
N MET A 19 -19.27 -4.99 15.06
CA MET A 19 -18.63 -5.29 13.78
C MET A 19 -18.34 -4.01 12.99
N GLN A 20 -19.32 -3.14 12.73
CA GLN A 20 -19.11 -1.89 11.96
C GLN A 20 -18.03 -0.99 12.56
N LYS A 21 -18.01 -0.83 13.89
CA LYS A 21 -17.01 0.01 14.58
C LYS A 21 -15.60 -0.60 14.48
N ASN A 22 -15.51 -1.92 14.58
CA ASN A 22 -14.24 -2.64 14.43
C ASN A 22 -13.77 -2.63 12.97
N PHE A 23 -14.69 -2.71 11.99
CA PHE A 23 -14.37 -2.55 10.57
C PHE A 23 -13.85 -1.14 10.27
N ALA A 24 -14.52 -0.08 10.73
CA ALA A 24 -14.06 1.29 10.48
C ALA A 24 -12.69 1.57 11.10
N LYS A 25 -12.45 1.06 12.31
CA LYS A 25 -11.14 1.16 12.97
C LYS A 25 -10.06 0.35 12.23
N TYR A 26 -10.37 -0.89 11.88
CA TYR A 26 -9.45 -1.76 11.14
C TYR A 26 -9.11 -1.19 9.75
N VAL A 27 -10.11 -0.71 9.01
CA VAL A 27 -9.92 -0.06 7.72
C VAL A 27 -9.06 1.19 7.89
N ALA A 28 -9.34 2.04 8.88
CA ALA A 28 -8.52 3.21 9.15
C ALA A 28 -7.07 2.83 9.52
N ASP A 29 -6.87 1.84 10.40
CA ASP A 29 -5.53 1.41 10.82
C ASP A 29 -4.73 0.81 9.63
N VAL A 30 -5.38 -0.03 8.79
CA VAL A 30 -4.77 -0.65 7.59
C VAL A 30 -4.53 0.37 6.48
N GLU A 31 -5.46 1.29 6.25
CA GLU A 31 -5.30 2.37 5.27
C GLU A 31 -4.20 3.36 5.70
N MET A 32 -4.09 3.63 7.00
CA MET A 32 -3.06 4.53 7.54
C MET A 32 -1.65 3.92 7.44
N GLN A 33 -1.51 2.60 7.62
CA GLN A 33 -0.23 1.89 7.36
C GLN A 33 0.20 1.94 5.89
N LYS A 34 -0.75 1.83 4.95
CA LYS A 34 -0.47 1.99 3.52
C LYS A 34 0.01 3.40 3.16
N LEU A 35 -0.58 4.41 3.80
CA LEU A 35 -0.18 5.80 3.62
C LEU A 35 1.20 6.09 4.22
N ASP A 36 1.58 5.42 5.31
CA ASP A 36 2.91 5.58 5.92
C ASP A 36 4.05 5.19 4.97
N ARG A 37 3.88 4.08 4.23
CA ARG A 37 4.85 3.68 3.19
C ARG A 37 4.90 4.69 2.05
N LEU A 38 3.75 5.22 1.61
CA LEU A 38 3.71 6.27 0.61
C LEU A 38 4.46 7.53 1.09
N ILE A 39 4.20 7.98 2.31
CA ILE A 39 4.87 9.16 2.88
C ILE A 39 6.38 8.94 2.95
N THR A 40 6.81 7.75 3.36
CA THR A 40 8.23 7.37 3.38
C THR A 40 8.85 7.45 1.99
N ASN A 41 8.22 6.84 0.99
CA ASN A 41 8.69 6.85 -0.40
C ASN A 41 8.76 8.28 -0.96
N LEU A 42 7.72 9.10 -0.73
CA LEU A 42 7.72 10.50 -1.14
C LEU A 42 8.82 11.29 -0.41
N GLY A 43 9.06 11.02 0.87
CA GLY A 43 10.16 11.59 1.63
C GLY A 43 11.53 11.24 1.02
N ASN A 44 11.76 9.98 0.70
CA ASN A 44 12.98 9.50 0.04
C ASN A 44 13.23 10.18 -1.31
N VAL A 45 12.17 10.36 -2.11
CA VAL A 45 12.24 11.09 -3.38
C VAL A 45 12.58 12.56 -3.13
N TYR A 46 11.91 13.21 -2.17
CA TYR A 46 12.17 14.60 -1.82
C TYR A 46 13.59 14.83 -1.29
N THR A 47 14.15 13.89 -0.52
CA THR A 47 15.53 13.98 -0.04
C THR A 47 16.55 13.96 -1.18
N VAL A 48 16.25 13.31 -2.31
CA VAL A 48 17.14 13.27 -3.49
C VAL A 48 17.01 14.53 -4.34
N TYR A 49 15.78 14.96 -4.63
CA TYR A 49 15.53 16.03 -5.59
C TYR A 49 15.35 17.42 -4.97
N HIS A 50 15.08 17.48 -3.65
CA HIS A 50 14.83 18.69 -2.85
C HIS A 50 13.72 19.62 -3.36
N ASP A 51 13.02 19.22 -4.41
CA ASP A 51 11.96 19.96 -5.07
C ASP A 51 11.05 18.96 -5.78
N TRP A 52 9.74 19.09 -5.57
CA TRP A 52 8.76 18.18 -6.17
C TRP A 52 8.72 18.30 -7.69
N GLY A 53 8.91 19.51 -8.22
CA GLY A 53 8.99 19.73 -9.66
C GLY A 53 10.19 19.07 -10.29
N ASN A 54 11.36 19.17 -9.66
CA ASN A 54 12.55 18.45 -10.13
C ASN A 54 12.38 16.93 -10.03
N ALA A 55 11.74 16.40 -8.97
CA ALA A 55 11.47 14.97 -8.82
C ALA A 55 10.53 14.43 -9.91
N ILE A 56 9.40 15.11 -10.08
CA ILE A 56 8.37 14.81 -11.08
C ILE A 56 9.00 14.91 -12.47
N GLN A 57 9.68 16.02 -12.77
CA GLN A 57 10.35 16.23 -14.04
C GLN A 57 11.46 15.20 -14.31
N ALA A 58 12.29 14.85 -13.33
CA ALA A 58 13.36 13.85 -13.52
C ALA A 58 12.81 12.46 -13.84
N GLN A 59 11.69 12.06 -13.22
CA GLN A 59 11.07 10.76 -13.45
C GLN A 59 10.16 10.72 -14.68
N ILE A 60 9.60 11.86 -15.11
CA ILE A 60 8.80 11.98 -16.34
C ILE A 60 9.68 12.14 -17.59
N LEU A 61 10.72 12.99 -17.52
CA LEU A 61 11.58 13.31 -18.68
C LEU A 61 12.46 12.13 -19.13
N GLN A 62 12.55 11.06 -18.34
CA GLN A 62 13.25 9.85 -18.75
C GLN A 62 12.51 9.09 -19.88
N ILE A 63 11.24 9.42 -20.20
CA ILE A 63 10.42 8.74 -21.22
C ILE A 63 10.02 9.68 -22.35
N GLU A 64 9.64 10.91 -22.03
CA GLU A 64 9.23 11.88 -23.02
C GLU A 64 10.09 13.13 -22.89
N GLY A 65 10.82 13.46 -23.97
CA GLY A 65 11.49 14.75 -24.07
C GLY A 65 10.50 15.88 -23.79
N THR A 66 10.95 16.89 -23.05
CA THR A 66 10.26 18.17 -22.73
C THR A 66 8.73 18.11 -22.76
N ALA A 67 8.13 17.69 -21.65
CA ALA A 67 6.69 17.88 -21.41
C ALA A 67 6.32 19.37 -21.51
N ALA A 68 5.20 19.68 -22.17
CA ALA A 68 4.69 21.04 -22.23
C ALA A 68 4.18 21.48 -20.83
N PRO A 69 4.26 22.78 -20.47
CA PRO A 69 3.80 23.27 -19.17
C PRO A 69 2.33 22.95 -18.86
N ASP A 70 1.48 22.89 -19.89
CA ASP A 70 0.04 22.60 -19.76
C ASP A 70 -0.25 21.15 -19.36
N ASP A 71 0.69 20.22 -19.58
CA ASP A 71 0.54 18.80 -19.23
C ASP A 71 1.02 18.50 -17.80
N TYR A 72 1.71 19.45 -17.17
CA TYR A 72 2.36 19.24 -15.88
C TYR A 72 1.38 18.90 -14.75
N ASP A 73 0.20 19.51 -14.72
CA ASP A 73 -0.83 19.21 -13.71
C ASP A 73 -1.38 17.78 -13.85
N ARG A 74 -1.51 17.28 -15.09
CA ARG A 74 -1.98 15.90 -15.33
C ARG A 74 -0.88 14.89 -15.00
N LEU A 75 0.33 15.20 -15.41
CA LEU A 75 1.49 14.35 -15.19
C LEU A 75 1.84 14.25 -13.70
N SER A 76 1.72 15.33 -12.93
CA SER A 76 1.91 15.31 -11.48
C SER A 76 0.86 14.48 -10.75
N GLN A 77 -0.41 14.53 -11.19
CA GLN A 77 -1.48 13.67 -10.64
C GLN A 77 -1.22 12.19 -10.95
N TRP A 78 -0.82 11.89 -12.19
CA TRP A 78 -0.47 10.53 -12.58
C TRP A 78 0.75 10.03 -11.79
N TRP A 79 1.76 10.88 -11.61
CA TRP A 79 2.94 10.59 -10.82
C TRP A 79 2.62 10.25 -9.38
N LEU A 80 1.79 11.06 -8.74
CA LEU A 80 1.39 10.80 -7.36
C LEU A 80 0.60 9.48 -7.24
N ARG A 81 -0.29 9.20 -8.21
CA ARG A 81 -1.00 7.92 -8.28
C ARG A 81 -0.05 6.74 -8.43
N ARG A 82 0.98 6.87 -9.28
CA ARG A 82 2.00 5.83 -9.45
C ARG A 82 2.79 5.59 -8.17
N GLN A 83 3.21 6.65 -7.46
CA GLN A 83 3.88 6.53 -6.17
C GLN A 83 3.01 5.81 -5.13
N TYR A 84 1.70 6.07 -5.14
CA TYR A 84 0.73 5.32 -4.34
C TYR A 84 0.70 3.84 -4.71
N ASP A 85 0.59 3.51 -6.00
CA ASP A 85 0.56 2.11 -6.46
C ASP A 85 1.84 1.35 -6.07
N ILE A 86 3.00 1.99 -6.19
CA ILE A 86 4.30 1.44 -5.76
C ILE A 86 4.29 1.16 -4.26
N ALA A 87 3.87 2.12 -3.44
CA ALA A 87 3.80 1.97 -2.00
C ALA A 87 2.87 0.82 -1.58
N ILE A 88 1.74 0.65 -2.26
CA ILE A 88 0.83 -0.47 -2.04
C ILE A 88 1.48 -1.81 -2.38
N GLN A 89 2.19 -1.91 -3.51
CA GLN A 89 2.88 -3.14 -3.90
C GLN A 89 3.99 -3.51 -2.91
N GLN A 90 4.77 -2.53 -2.46
CA GLN A 90 5.81 -2.71 -1.44
C GLN A 90 5.20 -3.16 -0.11
N HIS A 91 4.14 -2.50 0.35
CA HIS A 91 3.44 -2.89 1.58
C HIS A 91 2.84 -4.31 1.48
N SER A 92 2.23 -4.66 0.34
CA SER A 92 1.71 -6.01 0.12
C SER A 92 2.81 -7.07 0.19
N PHE A 93 3.99 -6.78 -0.37
CA PHE A 93 5.15 -7.67 -0.26
C PHE A 93 5.61 -7.83 1.20
N ASP A 94 5.75 -6.72 1.94
CA ASP A 94 6.13 -6.72 3.35
C ASP A 94 5.16 -7.56 4.20
N GLU A 95 3.85 -7.40 4.01
CA GLU A 95 2.83 -8.20 4.70
C GLU A 95 2.94 -9.70 4.39
N HIS A 96 3.11 -10.06 3.11
CA HIS A 96 3.24 -11.45 2.69
C HIS A 96 4.54 -12.12 3.18
N THR A 97 5.63 -11.36 3.30
CA THR A 97 6.90 -11.85 3.86
C THR A 97 6.83 -12.01 5.38
N LEU A 98 6.21 -11.07 6.11
CA LEU A 98 6.03 -11.15 7.57
C LEU A 98 5.19 -12.35 8.00
N ILE A 99 4.14 -12.68 7.24
CA ILE A 99 3.32 -13.88 7.46
C ILE A 99 4.16 -15.16 7.30
N ASN A 100 5.16 -15.16 6.43
CA ASN A 100 6.03 -16.32 6.17
C ASN A 100 7.09 -16.52 7.27
N ILE A 101 7.45 -15.47 8.02
CA ILE A 101 8.57 -15.47 8.99
C ILE A 101 8.10 -15.73 10.43
N SER A 102 6.79 -15.67 10.74
CA SER A 102 6.27 -15.88 12.11
C SER A 102 6.55 -17.30 12.65
N PRO A 103 7.44 -17.49 13.66
CA PRO A 103 7.84 -18.82 14.13
C PRO A 103 7.00 -19.34 15.31
N ASP A 104 6.02 -18.59 15.83
CA ASP A 104 5.37 -18.88 17.13
C ASP A 104 3.89 -19.27 17.05
N ALA A 105 3.56 -20.24 16.21
CA ALA A 105 2.26 -20.90 16.27
C ALA A 105 2.36 -22.38 15.87
N GLY A 106 3.18 -23.16 16.60
CA GLY A 106 3.02 -24.61 16.90
C GLY A 106 2.78 -25.63 15.77
N THR A 107 2.62 -25.21 14.54
CA THR A 107 2.32 -26.01 13.36
C THR A 107 2.97 -25.27 12.21
N VAL A 108 4.11 -25.78 11.75
CA VAL A 108 4.71 -25.40 10.48
C VAL A 108 3.62 -25.56 9.41
N ASN A 109 3.00 -24.45 9.03
CA ASN A 109 2.07 -24.44 7.93
C ASN A 109 2.94 -24.68 6.69
N LYS A 110 2.82 -25.87 6.10
CA LYS A 110 3.57 -26.34 4.93
C LYS A 110 3.24 -25.57 3.63
N ASN A 111 2.87 -24.31 3.76
CA ASN A 111 2.50 -23.42 2.67
C ASN A 111 3.35 -22.14 2.74
N SER A 112 4.67 -22.27 2.97
CA SER A 112 5.58 -21.23 2.46
C SER A 112 5.41 -21.27 0.94
N ILE A 113 4.66 -20.31 0.41
CA ILE A 113 4.33 -20.25 -1.03
C ILE A 113 5.60 -19.93 -1.83
N PHE A 114 6.58 -19.30 -1.18
CA PHE A 114 7.87 -18.92 -1.75
C PHE A 114 9.01 -19.42 -0.86
N SER A 115 10.07 -19.91 -1.50
CA SER A 115 11.37 -20.15 -0.90
C SER A 115 12.12 -18.84 -0.63
N ASP A 116 13.11 -18.85 0.26
CA ASP A 116 13.91 -17.64 0.58
C ASP A 116 14.55 -17.01 -0.66
N GLU A 117 14.99 -17.84 -1.62
CA GLU A 117 15.56 -17.36 -2.88
C GLU A 117 14.51 -16.72 -3.79
N GLU A 118 13.29 -17.26 -3.83
CA GLU A 118 12.16 -16.66 -4.55
C GLU A 118 11.73 -15.33 -3.92
N LEU A 119 11.76 -15.22 -2.59
CA LEU A 119 11.48 -13.95 -1.92
C LEU A 119 12.51 -12.87 -2.26
N ARG A 120 13.80 -13.23 -2.31
CA ARG A 120 14.87 -12.29 -2.69
C ARG A 120 14.77 -11.84 -4.14
N THR A 121 14.39 -12.75 -5.04
CA THR A 121 14.14 -12.38 -6.44
C THR A 121 12.92 -11.48 -6.56
N LEU A 122 11.83 -11.74 -5.82
CA LEU A 122 10.66 -10.86 -5.79
C LEU A 122 10.99 -9.48 -5.21
N GLU A 123 11.76 -9.41 -4.12
CA GLU A 123 12.23 -8.15 -3.51
C GLU A 123 13.07 -7.32 -4.49
N GLN A 124 13.94 -7.96 -5.27
CA GLN A 124 14.75 -7.27 -6.28
C GLN A 124 13.92 -6.74 -7.46
N ASN A 125 12.76 -7.35 -7.72
CA ASN A 125 11.83 -6.92 -8.76
C ASN A 125 10.74 -5.98 -8.23
N LEU A 126 10.74 -5.63 -6.94
CA LEU A 126 9.80 -4.66 -6.40
C LEU A 126 10.03 -3.30 -7.08
N PRO A 127 8.95 -2.61 -7.49
CA PRO A 127 9.10 -1.29 -8.05
C PRO A 127 9.70 -0.34 -7.02
N SER A 128 10.67 0.45 -7.47
CA SER A 128 11.28 1.51 -6.66
C SER A 128 10.51 2.82 -6.79
N GLU A 129 10.47 3.61 -5.73
CA GLU A 129 9.97 4.99 -5.73
C GLU A 129 10.74 5.92 -6.69
N TYR A 130 11.95 5.50 -7.12
CA TYR A 130 12.77 6.20 -8.10
C TYR A 130 12.57 5.71 -9.54
N GLN A 131 11.71 4.69 -9.75
CA GLN A 131 11.50 4.14 -11.08
C GLN A 131 10.91 5.23 -12.01
N PRO A 132 11.48 5.41 -13.21
CA PRO A 132 10.87 6.27 -14.22
C PRO A 132 9.43 5.88 -14.53
N PHE A 133 8.66 6.83 -15.06
CA PHE A 133 7.37 6.51 -15.66
C PHE A 133 7.49 5.42 -16.74
N GLU A 134 6.46 4.62 -16.96
CA GLU A 134 6.41 3.71 -18.10
C GLU A 134 5.03 3.88 -18.76
N GLY A 135 5.01 4.55 -19.91
CA GLY A 135 3.82 4.74 -20.75
C GLY A 135 2.98 6.00 -20.45
N LEU A 136 2.58 6.70 -21.51
CA LEU A 136 1.42 7.59 -21.57
C LEU A 136 0.35 6.97 -22.49
#